data_AF-X0WEA9-F1
#
_entry.id   AF-X0WEA9-F1
#
_cell.length_a   1.000
_cell.length_b   1.000
_cell.length_c   1.000
_cell.angle_alpha   90.00
_cell.angle_beta   90.00
_cell.angle_gamma   90.00
#
_symmetry.space_group_name_H-M   'P 1'
#
loop_
_entity.id
_entity.type
_entity.pdbx_description
1 polymer ?
#
loop_
_entity_poly.entity_id
_entity_poly.type
_entity_poly.pdbx_seq_one_letter_code
_entity_poly.pdbx_strand_id
1 'polypeptide(L)' 'MSLEDLRKKIDEADARIVRLLAERIRIAEEIGKEKKEQRKQVEDKGREEIVLEKVKGIAQEENISPESIEGRIQ' A
#
# COMPACT_ATOMS: atom_id res chain seq x y z
N MET A 1 -24.71 -12.31 -13.55
CA MET A 1 -24.35 -12.00 -12.15
C MET A 1 -25.43 -11.11 -11.58
N SER A 2 -25.89 -11.43 -10.38
CA SER A 2 -26.80 -10.57 -9.61
C SER A 2 -26.02 -9.44 -8.92
N LEU A 3 -26.75 -8.45 -8.40
CA LEU A 3 -26.18 -7.42 -7.55
C LEU A 3 -25.52 -8.03 -6.28
N GLU A 4 -26.08 -9.11 -5.76
CA GLU A 4 -25.54 -9.79 -4.59
C GLU A 4 -24.20 -10.47 -4.91
N ASP A 5 -24.07 -11.06 -6.10
CA ASP A 5 -22.80 -11.66 -6.55
C ASP A 5 -21.71 -10.59 -6.71
N LEU A 6 -22.06 -9.41 -7.22
CA LEU A 6 -21.13 -8.28 -7.33
C LEU A 6 -20.66 -7.80 -5.95
N ARG A 7 -21.59 -7.70 -4.99
CA ARG A 7 -21.26 -7.30 -3.61
C ARG A 7 -20.31 -8.29 -2.94
N LYS A 8 -20.56 -9.61 -3.08
CA LYS A 8 -19.65 -10.64 -2.55
C LYS A 8 -18.24 -10.52 -3.12
N LYS A 9 -18.10 -10.20 -4.42
CA LYS A 9 -16.78 -9.96 -5.01
C LYS A 9 -16.07 -8.74 -4.43
N ILE A 10 -16.81 -7.69 -4.09
CA ILE A 10 -16.25 -6.52 -3.38
C ILE A 10 -15.79 -6.94 -1.99
N ASP A 11 -16.63 -7.64 -1.22
CA ASP A 11 -16.28 -8.10 0.13
C ASP A 11 -15.00 -8.97 0.12
N GLU A 12 -14.87 -9.85 -0.88
CA GLU A 12 -13.66 -10.66 -1.09
C GLU A 12 -12.43 -9.81 -1.44
N ALA A 13 -12.60 -8.76 -2.26
CA ALA A 13 -11.53 -7.83 -2.60
C ALA A 13 -11.08 -7.04 -1.36
N ASP A 14 -12.02 -6.53 -0.57
CA ASP A 14 -11.75 -5.79 0.66
C ASP A 14 -11.00 -6.66 1.67
N ALA A 15 -11.40 -7.93 1.83
CA ALA A 15 -10.68 -8.87 2.68
C ALA A 15 -9.23 -9.09 2.23
N ARG A 16 -8.97 -9.13 0.91
CA ARG A 16 -7.59 -9.22 0.38
C ARG A 16 -6.81 -7.93 0.64
N ILE A 17 -7.42 -6.76 0.43
CA ILE A 17 -6.79 -5.46 0.70
C ILE A 17 -6.35 -5.37 2.15
N VAL A 18 -7.22 -5.72 3.11
CA VAL A 18 -6.90 -5.69 4.54
C VAL A 18 -5.73 -6.61 4.89
N ARG A 19 -5.69 -7.82 4.32
CA ARG A 19 -4.57 -8.77 4.55
C ARG A 19 -3.24 -8.23 4.02
N LEU A 20 -3.26 -7.65 2.81
CA LEU A 20 -2.07 -7.05 2.20
C LEU A 20 -1.58 -5.82 2.99
N LEU A 21 -2.50 -4.98 3.49
CA LEU A 21 -2.15 -3.85 4.35
C LEU A 21 -1.53 -4.32 5.67
N ALA A 22 -2.07 -5.35 6.30
CA ALA A 22 -1.51 -5.91 7.53
C ALA A 22 -0.09 -6.48 7.31
N GLU A 23 0.14 -7.13 6.17
CA GLU A 23 1.48 -7.57 5.76
C GLU A 23 2.43 -6.39 5.55
N ARG A 24 2.01 -5.35 4.81
CA ARG A 24 2.80 -4.13 4.61
C ARG A 24 3.21 -3.48 5.93
N ILE A 25 2.28 -3.40 6.89
CA ILE A 25 2.54 -2.82 8.21
C ILE A 25 3.60 -3.62 8.96
N ARG A 26 3.51 -4.96 9.00
CA ARG A 26 4.51 -5.80 9.65
C ARG A 26 5.91 -5.62 9.05
N ILE A 27 6.00 -5.57 7.72
CA ILE A 27 7.27 -5.31 7.02
C ILE A 27 7.81 -3.91 7.38
N ALA A 28 6.95 -2.89 7.42
CA ALA A 28 7.36 -1.54 7.81
C ALA A 28 7.88 -1.47 9.26
N GLU A 29 7.26 -2.22 10.19
CA GLU A 29 7.75 -2.35 11.56
C GLU A 29 9.11 -3.03 11.63
N GLU A 30 9.35 -4.08 10.83
CA GLU A 30 10.65 -4.75 10.73
C GLU A 30 11.73 -3.80 10.18
N ILE A 31 11.41 -3.03 9.13
CA ILE A 31 12.31 -1.99 8.61
C ILE A 31 12.62 -0.95 9.69
N GLY A 32 11.62 -0.53 10.47
CA GLY A 32 11.79 0.41 11.57
C GLY A 32 12.74 -0.12 12.66
N LYS A 33 12.62 -1.41 13.02
CA LYS A 33 13.53 -2.09 13.96
C LYS A 33 14.97 -2.10 13.43
N GLU A 34 15.16 -2.52 12.18
CA GLU A 34 16.48 -2.57 11.53
C GLU A 34 17.14 -1.18 11.47
N LYS A 35 16.40 -0.14 11.05
CA LYS A 35 16.91 1.24 11.03
C LYS A 35 17.34 1.71 12.41
N LYS A 36 16.58 1.36 13.46
CA LYS A 36 16.89 1.69 14.85
C LYS A 36 18.17 1.01 15.33
N GLU A 37 18.34 -0.28 15.03
CA GLU A 37 19.55 -1.05 15.35
C GLU A 37 20.79 -0.45 14.66
N GLN A 38 20.65 -0.04 13.40
CA GLN A 38 21.70 0.62 12.62
C GLN A 38 21.92 2.11 12.97
N ARG A 39 21.17 2.67 13.93
CA ARG A 39 21.16 4.12 14.27
C ARG A 39 20.93 5.03 13.04
N LYS A 40 20.21 4.55 12.04
CA LYS A 40 19.82 5.34 10.86
C LYS A 40 18.58 6.17 11.17
N GLN A 41 18.42 7.28 10.45
CA GLN A 41 17.20 8.06 10.52
C GLN A 41 16.00 7.24 10.04
N VAL A 42 14.87 7.39 10.73
CA VAL A 42 13.62 6.70 10.38
C VAL A 42 13.05 7.25 9.06
N GLU A 43 13.12 8.57 8.89
CA GLU A 43 12.72 9.28 7.68
C GLU A 43 13.70 8.99 6.53
N ASP A 44 13.16 8.65 5.37
CA ASP A 44 13.94 8.36 4.16
C ASP A 44 13.17 8.92 2.95
N LYS A 45 13.30 10.23 2.74
CA LYS A 45 12.57 10.97 1.70
C LYS A 45 12.81 10.42 0.29
N GLY A 46 14.04 9.98 0.01
CA GLY A 46 14.36 9.36 -1.27
C GLY A 46 13.62 8.04 -1.47
N ARG A 47 13.46 7.24 -0.40
CA ARG A 47 12.65 6.04 -0.46
C ARG A 47 11.16 6.35 -0.67
N GLU A 48 10.63 7.38 -0.02
CA GLU A 48 9.23 7.82 -0.14
C GLU A 48 8.89 8.25 -1.57
N GLU A 49 9.74 9.08 -2.20
CA GLU A 49 9.57 9.48 -3.61
C GLU A 49 9.51 8.26 -4.54
N ILE A 50 10.40 7.28 -4.33
CA ILE A 50 10.41 6.03 -5.12
C ILE A 50 9.14 5.19 -4.87
N VAL A 51 8.60 5.16 -3.65
CA VAL A 51 7.30 4.50 -3.38
C VAL A 51 6.21 5.19 -4.20
N LEU A 52 6.10 6.51 -4.09
CA LEU A 52 5.05 7.29 -4.72
C LEU A 52 5.04 7.11 -6.23
N GLU A 53 6.20 7.20 -6.89
CA GLU A 53 6.29 7.00 -8.34
C GLU A 53 5.89 5.59 -8.77
N LYS A 54 6.25 4.56 -7.98
CA LYS A 54 5.80 3.18 -8.26
C LYS A 54 4.28 3.03 -8.10
N VAL A 55 3.71 3.61 -7.05
CA VAL A 55 2.27 3.54 -6.78
C VAL A 55 1.48 4.26 -7.87
N LYS A 56 1.96 5.42 -8.35
CA LYS A 56 1.38 6.13 -9.49
C LYS A 56 1.39 5.29 -10.76
N GLY A 57 2.51 4.60 -11.05
CA GLY A 57 2.60 3.70 -12.20
C GLY A 57 1.56 2.58 -12.15
N ILE A 58 1.44 1.90 -11.00
CA ILE A 58 0.44 0.85 -10.80
C ILE A 58 -0.99 1.42 -10.92
N ALA A 59 -1.26 2.61 -10.36
CA ALA A 59 -2.56 3.26 -10.47
C ALA A 59 -2.96 3.49 -11.94
N GLN A 60 -2.02 3.98 -12.76
CA GLN A 60 -2.23 4.20 -14.18
C GLN A 60 -2.51 2.89 -14.94
N GLU A 61 -1.76 1.83 -14.65
CA GLU A 61 -1.96 0.50 -15.25
C GLU A 61 -3.37 -0.06 -14.95
N GLU A 62 -3.87 0.18 -13.72
CA GLU A 62 -5.20 -0.25 -13.27
C GLU A 62 -6.32 0.74 -13.67
N ASN A 63 -6.01 1.80 -14.42
CA ASN A 63 -6.94 2.87 -14.79
C ASN A 63 -7.61 3.57 -13.58
N ILE A 64 -6.87 3.69 -12.49
CA ILE A 64 -7.27 4.39 -11.27
C ILE A 64 -6.56 5.75 -11.22
N SER A 65 -7.29 6.79 -10.81
CA SER A 65 -6.72 8.13 -10.60
C SER A 65 -5.64 8.06 -9.50
N PRO A 66 -4.41 8.53 -9.75
CA PRO A 66 -3.33 8.52 -8.75
C PRO A 66 -3.70 9.19 -7.43
N GLU A 67 -4.50 10.26 -7.49
CA GLU A 67 -5.00 11.01 -6.33
C GLU A 67 -5.84 10.12 -5.39
N SER A 68 -6.45 9.06 -5.94
CA SER A 68 -7.23 8.09 -5.17
C SER A 68 -6.35 7.14 -4.32
N ILE A 69 -5.03 7.10 -4.57
CA ILE A 69 -4.09 6.18 -3.92
C ILE A 69 -2.99 6.92 -3.13
N GLU A 70 -2.57 8.11 -3.55
CA GLU A 70 -1.45 8.87 -2.96
C GLU A 70 -1.54 9.08 -1.43
N GLY A 71 -2.75 9.21 -0.87
CA GLY A 71 -2.93 9.38 0.59
C GLY A 71 -2.93 8.08 1.41
N ARG A 72 -2.76 6.91 0.78
CA ARG A 72 -2.94 5.60 1.42
C ARG A 72 -1.64 4.80 1.54
N ILE A 73 -0.59 5.20 0.82
CA ILE A 73 0.69 4.50 0.77
C ILE A 73 1.83 5.51 0.97
N GLN A 74 2.24 5.68 2.22
CA GLN A 74 3.48 6.36 2.64
C GLN A 74 4.37 5.37 3.37
#